data_AF-A0A0F9EDD6-F1
#
_entry.id   AF-A0A0F9EDD6-F1
#
_cell.length_a   1.000
_cell.length_b   1.000
_cell.length_c   1.000
_cell.angle_alpha   90.00
_cell.angle_beta   90.00
_cell.angle_gamma   90.00
#
_symmetry.space_group_name_H-M   'P 1'
#
loop_
_entity.id
_entity.type
_entity.pdbx_description
1 polymer ?
#
loop_
_entity_poly.entity_id
_entity_poly.type
_entity_poly.pdbx_seq_one_letter_code
_entity_poly.pdbx_strand_id
1 'polypeptide(L)' 'MNDKSDVPKTFDGEYYDKDYFQTPEGKKYHGSDGQIHGWSYNNETGDWDGAFHISKAWQTVFECQNLLDV' A
#
# COMPACT_ATOMS: atom_id res chain seq x y z
N MET A 1 -26.25 -4.24 20.77
CA MET A 1 -24.78 -4.10 20.80
C MET A 1 -24.41 -3.37 19.52
N ASN A 2 -23.79 -2.20 19.63
CA ASN A 2 -23.40 -1.39 18.46
C ASN A 2 -22.16 -2.03 17.83
N ASP A 3 -22.34 -2.85 16.80
CA ASP A 3 -21.27 -3.37 15.93
C ASP A 3 -20.74 -2.27 14.99
N LYS A 4 -20.16 -1.22 15.57
CA LYS A 4 -19.33 -0.28 14.80
C LYS A 4 -17.89 -0.61 15.12
N SER A 5 -17.30 -1.49 14.32
CA SER A 5 -15.85 -1.66 14.26
C SER A 5 -15.24 -0.32 13.86
N ASP A 6 -14.22 0.13 14.59
CA ASP A 6 -13.43 1.32 14.24
C ASP A 6 -12.51 1.07 13.03
N VAL A 7 -12.49 -0.17 12.52
CA VAL A 7 -11.75 -0.54 11.32
C VAL A 7 -12.58 -0.18 10.08
N PRO A 8 -12.02 0.58 9.12
CA PRO A 8 -12.71 0.94 7.88
C PRO A 8 -13.02 -0.27 7.02
N LYS A 9 -14.03 -0.13 6.17
CA LYS A 9 -14.36 -1.14 5.16
C LYS A 9 -13.48 -1.04 3.91
N THR A 10 -12.92 0.13 3.64
CA THR A 10 -12.04 0.41 2.49
C THR A 10 -10.81 1.18 2.97
N PHE A 11 -9.67 0.85 2.38
CA PHE A 11 -8.38 1.48 2.62
C PHE A 11 -8.02 2.32 1.40
N ASP A 12 -8.73 3.43 1.22
CA ASP A 12 -8.56 4.35 0.09
C ASP A 12 -7.84 5.64 0.53
N GLY A 13 -7.61 6.55 -0.42
CA GLY A 13 -7.03 7.87 -0.13
C GLY A 13 -7.93 8.82 0.66
N GLU A 14 -9.18 8.45 1.00
CA GLU A 14 -9.95 9.19 2.01
C GLU A 14 -9.64 8.69 3.42
N TYR A 15 -9.42 7.37 3.58
CA TYR A 15 -9.02 6.79 4.86
C TYR A 15 -7.58 7.18 5.25
N TYR A 16 -6.65 7.11 4.31
CA TYR A 16 -5.31 7.64 4.48
C TYR A 16 -5.24 9.01 3.83
N ASP A 17 -4.77 10.04 4.54
CA ASP A 17 -4.58 11.40 4.00
C ASP A 17 -4.12 11.35 2.53
N LYS A 18 -4.99 11.76 1.61
CA LYS A 18 -4.81 11.59 0.17
C LYS A 18 -3.46 12.15 -0.30
N ASP A 19 -3.03 13.24 0.30
CA ASP A 19 -1.77 13.91 -0.04
C ASP A 19 -0.55 13.07 0.40
N TYR A 20 -0.72 12.15 1.35
CA TYR A 20 0.32 11.20 1.73
C TYR A 20 0.49 10.08 0.70
N PHE A 21 -0.58 9.63 0.04
CA PHE A 21 -0.55 8.45 -0.85
C PHE A 21 -0.65 8.73 -2.36
N GLN A 22 -1.29 9.83 -2.78
CA GLN A 22 -1.85 9.92 -4.14
C GLN A 22 -1.65 11.24 -4.89
N THR A 23 -0.61 12.04 -4.60
CA THR A 23 -0.38 13.25 -5.41
C THR A 23 1.10 13.55 -5.67
N PRO A 24 1.46 14.07 -6.87
CA PRO A 24 2.74 14.74 -7.11
C PRO A 24 2.98 15.90 -6.14
N GLU A 25 1.90 16.49 -5.61
CA GLU A 25 1.96 17.49 -4.56
C GLU A 25 2.07 16.94 -3.14
N GLY A 26 2.34 15.64 -2.94
CA GLY A 26 2.39 15.03 -1.62
C GLY A 26 3.40 15.63 -0.64
N LYS A 27 3.79 14.89 0.40
CA LYS A 27 4.66 15.41 1.48
C LYS A 27 5.83 16.24 0.95
N LYS A 28 5.87 17.51 1.35
CA LYS A 28 6.88 18.47 0.88
C LYS A 28 8.21 18.23 1.56
N TYR A 29 9.29 18.33 0.78
CA TYR A 29 10.66 18.26 1.30
C TYR A 29 11.60 19.20 0.53
N HIS A 30 12.67 19.62 1.18
CA HIS A 30 13.73 20.40 0.55
C HIS A 30 14.70 19.48 -0.20
N GLY A 31 14.86 19.72 -1.49
CA GLY A 31 15.87 19.06 -2.31
C GLY A 31 17.26 19.62 -2.05
N SER A 32 18.28 18.84 -2.44
CA SER A 32 19.68 19.30 -2.42
C SER A 32 19.97 20.42 -3.43
N ASP A 33 19.06 20.63 -4.39
CA ASP A 33 19.02 21.76 -5.33
C ASP A 33 18.40 23.03 -4.74
N GLY A 34 17.95 22.98 -3.48
CA GLY A 34 17.29 24.09 -2.79
C GLY A 34 15.82 24.30 -3.18
N GLN A 35 15.27 23.45 -4.06
CA GLN A 35 13.86 23.51 -4.46
C GLN A 35 12.97 22.72 -3.48
N ILE A 36 11.68 23.04 -3.45
CA ILE A 36 10.69 22.26 -2.71
C ILE A 36 10.10 21.21 -3.65
N HIS A 37 10.23 19.95 -3.29
CA HIS A 37 9.70 18.81 -4.03
C HIS A 37 8.53 18.17 -3.28
N GLY A 38 7.66 17.47 -4.00
CA GLY A 38 6.63 16.61 -3.42
C GLY A 38 7.07 15.15 -3.43
N TRP A 39 6.75 14.42 -2.37
CA TRP A 39 6.88 12.97 -2.32
C TRP A 39 5.58 12.34 -1.87
N SER A 40 5.09 11.39 -2.65
CA SER A 40 4.01 10.48 -2.26
C SER A 40 4.33 9.09 -2.79
N TYR A 41 3.57 8.10 -2.36
CA TYR A 41 3.61 6.77 -2.97
C TYR A 41 3.11 6.76 -4.41
N ASN A 42 2.49 7.86 -4.87
CA ASN A 42 1.85 8.00 -6.18
C ASN A 42 1.06 6.75 -6.58
N ASN A 43 0.32 6.22 -5.61
CA ASN A 43 -0.38 4.95 -5.73
C ASN A 43 -1.88 5.21 -5.73
N GLU A 44 -2.39 5.65 -6.88
CA GLU A 44 -3.80 6.03 -7.09
C GLU A 44 -4.80 4.91 -6.76
N THR A 45 -4.37 3.64 -6.80
CA THR A 45 -5.23 2.50 -6.44
C THR A 45 -5.05 2.07 -4.99
N GLY A 46 -3.97 2.48 -4.33
CA GLY A 46 -3.61 2.01 -2.98
C GLY A 46 -3.13 0.56 -2.96
N ASP A 47 -2.88 -0.04 -4.12
CA ASP A 47 -2.48 -1.44 -4.21
C ASP A 47 -1.06 -1.65 -3.70
N TRP A 48 -0.91 -2.55 -2.74
CA TRP A 48 0.41 -2.94 -2.23
C TRP A 48 0.86 -4.27 -2.84
N ASP A 49 1.58 -4.20 -3.96
CA ASP A 49 2.13 -5.38 -4.67
C ASP A 49 3.27 -6.09 -3.91
N GLY A 50 3.66 -5.59 -2.73
CA GLY A 50 4.70 -6.21 -1.91
C GLY A 50 4.35 -7.66 -1.55
N ALA A 51 3.08 -7.92 -1.21
CA ALA A 51 2.62 -9.26 -0.85
C ALA A 51 2.58 -10.22 -2.05
N PHE A 52 2.30 -9.72 -3.26
CA PHE A 52 2.18 -10.57 -4.45
C PHE A 52 3.53 -11.18 -4.83
N HIS A 53 4.59 -10.38 -4.89
CA HIS A 53 5.92 -10.89 -5.25
C HIS A 53 6.48 -11.84 -4.19
N ILE A 54 6.25 -11.55 -2.90
CA ILE A 54 6.66 -12.42 -1.79
C ILE A 54 5.92 -13.75 -1.85
N SER A 55 4.59 -13.73 -1.99
CA SER A 55 3.78 -14.94 -2.05
C SER A 55 4.14 -15.81 -3.26
N LYS A 56 4.38 -15.20 -4.43
CA LYS A 56 4.87 -15.91 -5.63
C LYS A 56 6.25 -16.53 -5.43
N ALA A 57 7.18 -15.80 -4.80
CA ALA A 57 8.51 -16.33 -4.49
C ALA A 57 8.42 -17.52 -3.53
N TRP A 58 7.58 -17.42 -2.49
CA TRP A 58 7.32 -18.51 -1.55
C TRP A 58 6.74 -19.75 -2.24
N GLN A 59 5.70 -19.57 -3.08
CA GLN A 59 5.14 -20.68 -3.86
C GLN A 59 6.18 -21.36 -4.76
N THR A 60 7.07 -20.57 -5.36
CA THR A 60 8.12 -21.09 -6.26
C THR A 60 9.19 -21.87 -5.50
N VAL A 61 9.66 -21.34 -4.36
CA VAL A 61 10.75 -21.95 -3.58
C VAL A 61 10.31 -23.23 -2.89
N PHE A 62 9.10 -23.22 -2.35
CA PHE A 62 8.61 -24.32 -1.52
C PHE A 62 7.71 -25.29 -2.27
N GLU A 63 7.42 -25.04 -3.55
CA GLU A 63 6.44 -25.77 -4.37
C GLU A 63 5.24 -26.17 -3.52
N CYS A 64 4.63 -25.19 -2.84
CA CYS A 64 3.63 -25.44 -1.81
C CYS A 64 2.43 -26.19 -2.41
N GLN A 65 2.50 -27.51 -2.44
CA GLN A 65 1.35 -28.38 -2.49
C GLN A 65 0.68 -28.17 -1.13
N ASN A 66 -0.48 -27.53 -1.17
CA ASN A 66 -1.35 -27.44 -0.02
C ASN A 66 -1.50 -28.83 0.61
N LEU A 67 -1.33 -28.91 1.92
CA LEU A 67 -1.56 -30.12 2.72
C LEU A 67 -3.01 -30.66 2.57
N LEU A 68 -3.87 -29.91 1.89
CA LEU A 68 -5.29 -30.18 1.65
C LEU A 68 -5.60 -30.49 0.18
N ASP A 69 -4.63 -30.49 -0.74
CA ASP A 69 -4.81 -31.17 -2.03
C ASP A 69 -4.64 -32.67 -1.76
N VAL A 70 -5.79 -33.32 -1.56
CA VAL A 70 -5.95 -34.78 -1.55
C VAL A 70 -6.87 -35.16 -2.69
#